data_AF-Q9KV90-F1
#
_entry.id   AF-Q9KV90-F1
#
_cell.length_a   1.000
_cell.length_b   1.000
_cell.length_c   1.000
_cell.angle_alpha   90.00
_cell.angle_beta   90.00
_cell.angle_gamma   90.00
#
_symmetry.space_group_name_H-M   'P 1'
#
loop_
_entity.id
_entity.type
_entity.pdbx_description
1 polymer ?
#
loop_
_entity_poly.entity_id
_entity_poly.type
_entity_poly.pdbx_seq_one_letter_code
_entity_poly.pdbx_strand_id
1 'polypeptide(L)'
;MLESLLTEIRQCTVCEPHLPLGANPVIRAHPAAKILIIGQAPGTKVHQTSIPWNDASGERLRQWLGLDREAFYCEENIAIMPMGLCYPGKGRSGDLPPRKECAPLWHAKVLEQLPNRQLTLLIGQYAQHYYLSDKPSTLTETVQQWQRWAPSVLPLPHPSPRNTLWLKNHPWFEQDIVPYLRQRVKQVLT
;
A
#
# COMPACT_ATOMS: atom_id res chain seq x y z
N MET A 1 5.65 9.54 20.39
CA MET A 1 6.36 8.30 19.99
C MET A 1 6.26 8.09 18.49
N LEU A 2 5.07 7.92 17.90
CA LEU A 2 4.90 7.80 16.44
C LEU A 2 5.42 9.01 15.64
N GLU A 3 5.09 10.26 16.00
CA GLU A 3 5.58 11.44 15.26
C GLU A 3 7.11 11.54 15.18
N SER A 4 7.79 11.16 16.26
CA SER A 4 9.26 11.11 16.28
C SER A 4 9.77 10.04 15.32
N LEU A 5 9.15 8.85 15.31
CA LEU A 5 9.49 7.76 14.38
C LEU A 5 9.24 8.17 12.93
N LEU A 6 8.13 8.85 12.62
CA LEU A 6 7.84 9.33 11.27
C LEU A 6 8.82 10.40 10.82
N THR A 7 9.26 11.27 11.73
CA THR A 7 10.34 12.24 11.47
C THR A 7 11.65 11.54 11.14
N GLU A 8 12.05 10.53 11.91
CA GLU A 8 13.25 9.72 11.67
C GLU A 8 13.16 9.02 10.30
N ILE A 9 12.02 8.40 9.99
CA ILE A 9 11.79 7.73 8.71
C ILE A 9 11.91 8.71 7.54
N ARG A 10 11.33 9.92 7.64
CA ARG A 10 11.38 10.94 6.58
C ARG A 10 12.79 11.49 6.33
N GLN A 11 13.69 11.36 7.30
CA GLN A 11 15.10 11.75 7.20
C GLN A 11 16.02 10.58 6.79
N CYS A 12 15.48 9.38 6.60
CA CYS A 12 16.27 8.19 6.29
C CYS A 12 16.92 8.27 4.89
N THR A 13 18.25 8.15 4.84
CA THR A 13 19.07 8.15 3.61
C THR A 13 19.70 6.78 3.28
N VAL A 14 19.37 5.72 4.02
CA VAL A 14 20.02 4.39 3.90
C VAL A 14 20.09 3.86 2.47
N CYS A 15 19.02 4.00 1.68
CA CYS A 15 18.99 3.51 0.30
C CYS A 15 19.38 4.55 -0.75
N GLU A 16 19.67 5.80 -0.34
CA GLU A 16 19.96 6.93 -1.22
C GLU A 16 21.02 6.68 -2.29
N PRO A 17 22.15 5.97 -2.02
CA PRO A 17 23.15 5.68 -3.04
C PRO A 17 22.63 4.89 -4.25
N HIS A 18 21.44 4.31 -4.15
CA HIS A 18 20.78 3.54 -5.22
C HIS A 18 19.57 4.24 -5.84
N LEU A 19 19.23 5.47 -5.42
CA LEU A 19 18.05 6.18 -5.87
C LEU A 19 18.42 7.23 -6.92
N PRO A 20 17.80 7.23 -8.11
CA PRO A 20 18.18 8.16 -9.17
C PRO A 20 17.77 9.61 -8.89
N LEU A 21 16.83 9.84 -7.96
CA LEU A 21 16.34 11.16 -7.58
C LEU A 21 16.60 11.49 -6.10
N GLY A 22 17.51 10.76 -5.45
CA GLY A 22 17.79 10.92 -4.02
C GLY A 22 16.69 10.36 -3.09
N ALA A 23 16.94 10.45 -1.78
CA ALA A 23 15.98 9.99 -0.78
C ALA A 23 14.80 10.96 -0.62
N ASN A 24 13.58 10.41 -0.73
CA ASN A 24 12.37 11.07 -0.28
C ASN A 24 11.40 10.01 0.27
N PRO A 25 11.56 9.61 1.54
CA PRO A 25 10.71 8.61 2.17
C PRO A 25 9.28 9.12 2.35
N VAL A 26 8.31 8.48 1.67
CA VAL A 26 6.89 8.84 1.74
C VAL A 26 6.14 7.81 2.60
N ILE A 27 5.68 8.28 3.76
CA ILE A 27 4.89 7.50 4.72
C ILE A 27 3.88 8.42 5.44
N ARG A 28 2.70 7.87 5.74
CA ARG A 28 1.67 8.53 6.56
C ARG A 28 1.09 7.53 7.55
N ALA A 29 0.90 7.94 8.80
CA ALA A 29 0.37 7.07 9.83
C ALA A 29 -0.13 7.90 11.00
N HIS A 30 -1.22 7.47 11.62
CA HIS A 30 -1.72 8.03 12.86
C HIS A 30 -2.09 6.88 13.81
N PRO A 31 -1.98 7.02 15.15
CA PRO A 31 -2.31 5.92 16.06
C PRO A 31 -3.79 5.50 15.98
N ALA A 32 -4.68 6.41 15.57
CA ALA A 32 -6.09 6.13 15.36
C ALA A 32 -6.40 5.41 14.04
N ALA A 33 -5.45 5.36 13.10
CA ALA A 33 -5.64 4.78 11.77
C ALA A 33 -6.20 3.36 11.86
N LYS A 34 -7.40 3.18 11.31
CA LYS A 34 -8.10 1.89 11.34
C LYS A 34 -7.77 1.01 10.13
N ILE A 35 -7.35 1.61 9.02
CA ILE A 35 -6.94 0.92 7.79
C ILE A 35 -5.47 1.18 7.52
N LEU A 36 -4.71 0.15 7.18
CA LEU A 36 -3.33 0.25 6.72
C LEU A 36 -3.21 -0.17 5.26
N ILE A 37 -2.62 0.67 4.42
CA ILE A 37 -2.34 0.38 3.01
C ILE A 37 -0.85 0.14 2.83
N ILE A 38 -0.50 -1.07 2.37
CA ILE A 38 0.88 -1.46 2.04
C ILE A 38 0.99 -1.66 0.53
N GLY A 39 1.53 -0.66 -0.15
CA GLY A 39 1.82 -0.67 -1.59
C GLY A 39 3.27 -1.06 -1.92
N GLN A 40 3.68 -0.85 -3.17
CA GLN A 40 5.05 -1.16 -3.61
C GLN A 40 6.05 -0.08 -3.19
N ALA A 41 6.10 1.03 -3.93
CA ALA A 41 6.95 2.18 -3.64
C ALA A 41 6.35 3.43 -4.32
N PRO A 42 6.74 4.65 -3.90
CA PRO A 42 6.39 5.87 -4.62
C PRO A 42 6.79 5.81 -6.09
N GLY A 43 5.93 6.30 -6.98
CA GLY A 43 6.31 6.65 -8.36
C GLY A 43 6.85 8.07 -8.45
N THR A 44 7.27 8.51 -9.64
CA THR A 44 7.89 9.84 -9.85
C THR A 44 7.01 11.00 -9.37
N LYS A 45 5.69 10.96 -9.63
CA LYS A 45 4.77 12.02 -9.18
C LYS A 45 4.63 12.08 -7.66
N VAL A 46 4.65 10.92 -7.00
CA VAL A 46 4.62 10.83 -5.53
C VAL A 46 5.94 11.34 -4.96
N HIS A 47 7.08 11.01 -5.57
CA HIS A 47 8.38 11.56 -5.17
C HIS A 47 8.45 13.09 -5.29
N GLN A 48 7.82 13.69 -6.31
CA GLN A 48 7.82 15.14 -6.48
C GLN A 48 6.86 15.86 -5.50
N THR A 49 5.78 15.21 -5.09
CA THR A 49 4.71 15.83 -4.30
C THR A 49 4.71 15.43 -2.83
N SER A 50 5.39 14.34 -2.47
CA SER A 50 5.32 13.66 -1.17
C SER A 50 3.89 13.29 -0.73
N ILE A 51 2.94 13.22 -1.69
CA ILE A 51 1.56 12.79 -1.44
C ILE A 51 1.42 11.37 -1.99
N PRO A 52 1.28 10.34 -1.13
CA PRO A 52 1.13 8.96 -1.58
C PRO A 52 -0.16 8.80 -2.38
N TRP A 53 -0.19 7.91 -3.38
CA TRP A 53 -1.39 7.65 -4.20
C TRP A 53 -1.98 8.92 -4.87
N ASN A 54 -1.13 9.91 -5.18
CA ASN A 54 -1.51 11.13 -5.89
C ASN A 54 -1.46 10.99 -7.42
N ASP A 55 -1.86 9.82 -7.93
CA ASP A 55 -1.83 9.46 -9.35
C ASP A 55 -3.06 8.64 -9.76
N ALA A 56 -3.12 8.20 -11.02
CA ALA A 56 -4.24 7.42 -11.54
C ALA A 56 -4.44 6.08 -10.83
N SER A 57 -3.38 5.48 -10.27
CA SER A 57 -3.50 4.26 -9.46
C SER A 57 -4.21 4.57 -8.15
N GLY A 58 -3.92 5.72 -7.54
CA GLY A 58 -4.61 6.19 -6.35
C GLY A 58 -6.08 6.54 -6.58
N GLU A 59 -6.41 7.13 -7.73
CA GLU A 59 -7.83 7.38 -8.08
C GLU A 59 -8.62 6.08 -8.16
N ARG A 60 -8.08 5.06 -8.84
CA ARG A 60 -8.71 3.75 -8.91
C ARG A 60 -8.78 3.07 -7.53
N LEU A 61 -7.75 3.21 -6.69
CA LEU A 61 -7.79 2.67 -5.34
C LEU A 61 -8.92 3.30 -4.51
N ARG A 62 -9.08 4.63 -4.55
CA ARG A 62 -10.20 5.33 -3.91
C ARG A 62 -11.55 4.82 -4.39
N GLN A 63 -11.70 4.61 -5.71
CA GLN A 63 -12.91 4.03 -6.28
C GLN A 63 -13.19 2.62 -5.76
N TRP A 64 -12.17 1.76 -5.65
CA TRP A 64 -12.32 0.42 -5.06
C TRP A 64 -12.71 0.48 -3.60
N LEU A 65 -12.14 1.40 -2.82
CA LEU A 65 -12.45 1.59 -1.41
C LEU A 65 -13.83 2.24 -1.18
N GLY A 66 -14.38 2.92 -2.19
CA GLY A 66 -15.62 3.70 -2.05
C GLY A 66 -15.42 4.94 -1.18
N LEU A 67 -14.21 5.54 -1.22
CA LEU A 67 -13.85 6.73 -0.47
C LEU A 67 -13.59 7.90 -1.40
N ASP A 68 -13.99 9.09 -0.96
CA ASP A 68 -13.53 10.32 -1.59
C ASP A 68 -12.08 10.65 -1.18
N ARG A 69 -11.58 11.78 -1.70
CA ARG A 69 -10.21 12.22 -1.44
C ARG A 69 -9.99 12.59 0.03
N GLU A 70 -10.95 13.25 0.67
CA GLU A 70 -10.82 13.73 2.04
C GLU A 70 -10.75 12.55 3.02
N ALA A 71 -11.69 11.62 2.91
CA ALA A 71 -11.72 10.41 3.73
C ALA A 71 -10.48 9.53 3.51
N PHE A 72 -9.96 9.46 2.29
CA PHE A 72 -8.76 8.69 1.96
C PHE A 72 -7.48 9.27 2.57
N TYR A 73 -7.38 10.60 2.67
CA TYR A 73 -6.20 11.28 3.22
C TYR A 73 -6.36 11.70 4.70
N CYS A 74 -7.49 11.40 5.33
CA CYS A 74 -7.63 11.49 6.78
C CYS A 74 -6.73 10.43 7.44
N GLU A 75 -5.67 10.87 8.13
CA GLU A 75 -4.69 9.95 8.72
C GLU A 75 -5.27 9.14 9.88
N GLU A 76 -6.32 9.64 10.54
CA GLU A 76 -7.10 8.89 11.53
C GLU A 76 -7.89 7.71 10.93
N ASN A 77 -8.17 7.75 9.62
CA ASN A 77 -8.80 6.65 8.92
C ASN A 77 -7.75 5.69 8.33
N ILE A 78 -6.75 6.25 7.64
CA ILE A 78 -5.84 5.49 6.78
C ILE A 78 -4.37 5.81 7.07
N ALA A 79 -3.60 4.78 7.42
CA ALA A 79 -2.15 4.77 7.36
C ALA A 79 -1.68 4.22 6.00
N ILE A 80 -0.61 4.79 5.45
CA ILE A 80 0.01 4.38 4.18
C ILE A 80 1.50 4.13 4.41
N MET A 81 1.92 2.88 4.25
CA MET A 81 3.30 2.42 4.45
C MET A 81 3.70 1.49 3.30
N PRO A 82 4.29 2.00 2.22
CA PRO A 82 4.72 1.17 1.09
C PRO A 82 5.96 0.32 1.44
N MET A 83 6.16 -0.81 0.74
CA MET A 83 7.31 -1.70 0.94
C MET A 83 8.67 -1.00 0.78
N GLY A 84 8.78 -0.12 -0.20
CA GLY A 84 9.90 0.81 -0.37
C GLY A 84 9.39 2.22 -0.14
N LEU A 85 10.05 2.98 0.73
CA LEU A 85 9.57 4.31 1.10
C LEU A 85 9.98 5.40 0.08
N CYS A 86 10.98 5.14 -0.76
CA CYS A 86 11.49 6.08 -1.76
C CYS A 86 11.24 5.58 -3.18
N TYR A 87 11.24 6.50 -4.15
CA TYR A 87 11.14 6.17 -5.57
C TYR A 87 12.38 5.40 -6.05
N PRO A 88 12.24 4.13 -6.50
CA PRO A 88 13.38 3.27 -6.80
C PRO A 88 13.98 3.51 -8.19
N GLY A 89 13.39 4.39 -9.00
CA GLY A 89 13.77 4.60 -10.40
C GLY A 89 12.88 3.89 -11.40
N LYS A 90 13.14 4.09 -12.69
CA LYS A 90 12.36 3.57 -13.82
C LYS A 90 13.14 2.48 -14.55
N GLY A 91 12.55 1.29 -14.66
CA GLY A 91 12.95 0.21 -15.54
C GLY A 91 12.15 0.16 -16.84
N ARG A 92 12.34 -0.92 -17.61
CA ARG A 92 11.75 -1.10 -18.96
C ARG A 92 10.22 -1.13 -18.95
N SER A 93 9.64 -1.87 -18.01
CA SER A 93 8.19 -2.03 -17.86
C SER A 93 7.59 -1.09 -16.82
N GLY A 94 8.36 -0.12 -16.33
CA GLY A 94 7.96 0.88 -15.33
C GLY A 94 8.85 0.94 -14.11
N ASP A 95 8.32 1.45 -13.00
CA ASP A 95 9.10 1.66 -11.79
C ASP A 95 9.77 0.36 -11.30
N LEU A 96 11.01 0.50 -10.85
CA LEU A 96 11.80 -0.61 -10.33
C LEU A 96 11.16 -1.20 -9.07
N PRO A 97 11.53 -2.44 -8.68
CA PRO A 97 11.09 -3.04 -7.42
C PRO A 97 11.40 -2.15 -6.21
N PRO A 98 10.61 -2.24 -5.12
CA PRO A 98 10.93 -1.55 -3.88
C PRO A 98 12.30 -1.98 -3.34
N ARG A 99 13.00 -1.03 -2.74
CA ARG A 99 14.26 -1.27 -2.02
C ARG A 99 14.05 -2.24 -0.86
N LYS A 100 14.97 -3.18 -0.69
CA LYS A 100 14.85 -4.28 0.31
C LYS A 100 15.16 -3.82 1.73
N GLU A 101 15.82 -2.69 1.87
CA GLU A 101 16.29 -2.11 3.11
C GLU A 101 15.13 -1.53 3.95
N CYS A 102 14.12 -0.95 3.30
CA CYS A 102 13.08 -0.17 3.97
C CYS A 102 12.20 -1.00 4.92
N ALA A 103 11.66 -2.12 4.46
CA ALA A 103 10.68 -2.88 5.24
C ALA A 103 11.26 -3.49 6.53
N PRO A 104 12.43 -4.19 6.50
CA PRO A 104 13.05 -4.69 7.71
C PRO A 104 13.45 -3.58 8.70
N LEU A 105 13.82 -2.40 8.20
CA LEU A 105 14.27 -1.30 9.04
C LEU A 105 13.13 -0.58 9.78
N TRP A 106 11.97 -0.42 9.12
CA TRP A 106 10.92 0.50 9.60
C TRP A 106 9.57 -0.15 9.88
N HIS A 107 9.18 -1.21 9.16
CA HIS A 107 7.78 -1.64 9.18
C HIS A 107 7.34 -2.16 10.55
N ALA A 108 8.16 -2.95 11.25
CA ALA A 108 7.82 -3.47 12.57
C ALA A 108 7.57 -2.33 13.58
N LYS A 109 8.48 -1.34 13.61
CA LYS A 109 8.39 -0.16 14.48
C LYS A 109 7.11 0.64 14.20
N VAL A 110 6.72 0.82 12.94
CA VAL A 110 5.48 1.53 12.58
C VAL A 110 4.25 0.72 12.96
N LEU A 111 4.26 -0.60 12.72
CA LEU A 111 3.13 -1.47 13.03
C LEU A 111 2.80 -1.53 14.53
N GLU A 112 3.82 -1.45 15.39
CA GLU A 112 3.68 -1.34 16.86
C GLU A 112 2.98 -0.05 17.29
N GLN A 113 3.08 1.02 16.48
CA GLN A 113 2.46 2.32 16.74
C GLN A 113 1.07 2.46 16.09
N LEU A 114 0.51 1.38 15.52
CA LEU A 114 -0.81 1.35 14.89
C LEU A 114 -1.76 0.38 15.63
N PRO A 115 -2.10 0.64 16.89
CA PRO A 115 -2.88 -0.28 17.73
C PRO A 115 -4.34 -0.43 17.25
N ASN A 116 -4.89 0.57 16.58
CA ASN A 116 -6.29 0.59 16.16
C ASN A 116 -6.53 0.00 14.76
N ARG A 117 -5.48 -0.55 14.13
CA ARG A 117 -5.55 -1.15 12.80
C ARG A 117 -6.46 -2.37 12.81
N GLN A 118 -7.53 -2.32 12.02
CA GLN A 118 -8.51 -3.41 11.86
C GLN A 118 -8.49 -4.05 10.46
N LEU A 119 -7.93 -3.36 9.47
CA LEU A 119 -7.82 -3.84 8.08
C LEU A 119 -6.46 -3.46 7.50
N THR A 120 -5.76 -4.43 6.91
CA THR A 120 -4.53 -4.20 6.15
C THR A 120 -4.72 -4.59 4.70
N LEU A 121 -4.45 -3.67 3.78
CA LEU A 121 -4.49 -3.92 2.34
C LEU A 121 -3.08 -4.20 1.83
N LEU A 122 -2.85 -5.42 1.35
CA LEU A 122 -1.58 -5.85 0.78
C LEU A 122 -1.63 -5.75 -0.74
N ILE A 123 -1.15 -4.62 -1.27
CA ILE A 123 -1.32 -4.27 -2.69
C ILE A 123 -0.09 -4.69 -3.50
N GLY A 124 -0.27 -5.72 -4.32
CA GLY A 124 0.74 -6.27 -5.20
C GLY A 124 1.67 -7.30 -4.56
N GLN A 125 2.44 -7.97 -5.41
CA GLN A 125 3.22 -9.16 -5.03
C GLN A 125 4.26 -8.93 -3.93
N TYR A 126 4.88 -7.75 -3.86
CA TYR A 126 5.93 -7.48 -2.87
C TYR A 126 5.36 -7.41 -1.45
N ALA A 127 4.23 -6.71 -1.27
CA ALA A 127 3.54 -6.66 0.01
C ALA A 127 3.01 -8.04 0.40
N GLN A 128 2.40 -8.76 -0.53
CA GLN A 128 1.86 -10.10 -0.28
C GLN A 128 2.96 -11.10 0.09
N HIS A 129 4.09 -11.12 -0.63
CA HIS A 129 5.19 -12.03 -0.33
C HIS A 129 5.84 -11.75 1.03
N TYR A 130 5.93 -10.49 1.44
CA TYR A 130 6.50 -10.13 2.72
C TYR A 130 5.60 -10.49 3.90
N TYR A 131 4.29 -10.28 3.76
CA TYR A 131 3.35 -10.37 4.89
C TYR A 131 2.55 -11.68 4.98
N LEU A 132 2.40 -12.42 3.87
CA LEU A 132 1.61 -13.65 3.87
C LEU A 132 2.53 -14.87 3.88
N SER A 133 2.49 -15.61 4.98
CA SER A 133 3.07 -16.95 5.06
C SER A 133 2.19 -17.95 4.31
N ASP A 134 2.79 -18.93 3.63
CA ASP A 134 2.07 -20.01 2.94
C ASP A 134 0.99 -19.52 1.92
N LYS A 135 1.31 -18.43 1.22
CA LYS A 135 0.48 -17.92 0.12
C LYS A 135 0.74 -18.72 -1.17
N PRO A 136 -0.23 -18.75 -2.10
CA PRO A 136 -0.01 -19.29 -3.44
C PRO A 136 1.18 -18.64 -4.19
N SER A 137 1.66 -19.33 -5.21
CA SER A 137 2.82 -18.89 -6.01
C SER A 137 2.53 -17.60 -6.77
N THR A 138 1.32 -17.44 -7.32
CA THR A 138 0.99 -16.29 -8.17
C THR A 138 0.18 -15.21 -7.45
N LEU A 139 0.26 -13.98 -7.97
CA LEU A 139 -0.58 -12.85 -7.53
C LEU A 139 -2.07 -13.20 -7.70
N THR A 140 -2.45 -13.74 -8.85
CA THR A 140 -3.85 -14.07 -9.16
C THR A 140 -4.42 -15.05 -8.15
N GLU A 141 -3.77 -16.18 -7.93
CA GLU A 141 -4.24 -17.20 -6.98
C GLU A 141 -4.31 -16.65 -5.55
N THR A 142 -3.33 -15.83 -5.15
CA THR A 142 -3.33 -15.17 -3.84
C THR A 142 -4.54 -14.25 -3.69
N VAL A 143 -4.84 -13.42 -4.70
CA VAL A 143 -6.01 -12.51 -4.67
C VAL A 143 -7.32 -13.29 -4.74
N GLN A 144 -7.38 -14.37 -5.50
CA GLN A 144 -8.59 -15.19 -5.61
C GLN A 144 -8.95 -15.90 -4.29
N GLN A 145 -7.94 -16.22 -3.47
CA GLN A 145 -8.12 -16.82 -2.14
C GLN A 145 -8.17 -15.79 -1.00
N TRP A 146 -8.51 -14.53 -1.28
CA TRP A 146 -8.47 -13.42 -0.32
C TRP A 146 -9.18 -13.71 1.01
N GLN A 147 -10.23 -14.54 0.99
CA GLN A 147 -11.00 -14.94 2.18
C GLN A 147 -10.13 -15.61 3.25
N ARG A 148 -9.00 -16.24 2.87
CA ARG A 148 -8.07 -16.88 3.81
C ARG A 148 -7.51 -15.92 4.86
N TRP A 149 -7.39 -14.64 4.52
CA TRP A 149 -6.80 -13.61 5.39
C TRP A 149 -7.80 -12.54 5.86
N ALA A 150 -9.02 -12.59 5.34
CA ALA A 150 -10.12 -11.75 5.78
C ALA A 150 -10.55 -12.11 7.22
N PRO A 151 -11.13 -11.17 8.00
CA PRO A 151 -11.45 -9.77 7.64
C PRO A 151 -10.32 -8.77 7.93
N SER A 152 -9.20 -9.23 8.50
CA SER A 152 -8.09 -8.39 8.96
C SER A 152 -7.12 -7.98 7.86
N VAL A 153 -6.98 -8.80 6.81
CA VAL A 153 -6.03 -8.57 5.72
C VAL A 153 -6.71 -8.87 4.39
N LEU A 154 -6.51 -8.01 3.40
CA LEU A 154 -6.96 -8.24 2.03
C LEU A 154 -5.80 -8.11 1.04
N PRO A 155 -5.40 -9.19 0.36
CA PRO A 155 -4.49 -9.10 -0.78
C PRO A 155 -5.21 -8.53 -2.00
N LEU A 156 -4.63 -7.51 -2.61
CA LEU A 156 -5.17 -6.85 -3.81
C LEU A 156 -4.11 -6.80 -4.93
N PRO A 157 -4.52 -6.83 -6.21
CA PRO A 157 -3.63 -6.48 -7.31
C PRO A 157 -3.32 -4.98 -7.26
N HIS A 158 -2.25 -4.54 -7.94
CA HIS A 158 -1.98 -3.11 -8.04
C HIS A 158 -3.05 -2.41 -8.90
N PRO A 159 -3.61 -1.25 -8.49
CA PRO A 159 -4.61 -0.51 -9.27
C PRO A 159 -4.01 0.27 -10.47
N SER A 160 -2.86 -0.17 -11.00
CA SER A 160 -2.17 0.52 -12.10
C SER A 160 -2.96 0.39 -13.40
N PRO A 161 -2.94 1.40 -14.30
CA PRO A 161 -3.42 1.26 -15.67
C PRO A 161 -2.86 0.04 -16.41
N ARG A 162 -1.64 -0.42 -16.05
CA ARG A 162 -1.03 -1.63 -16.63
C ARG A 162 -1.77 -2.92 -16.28
N ASN A 163 -2.49 -2.94 -15.18
CA ASN A 163 -3.28 -4.10 -14.76
C ASN A 163 -4.69 -4.11 -15.37
N THR A 164 -5.01 -3.22 -16.31
CA THR A 164 -6.33 -3.17 -16.96
C THR A 164 -6.65 -4.47 -17.71
N LEU A 165 -5.68 -5.08 -18.40
CA LEU A 165 -5.88 -6.38 -19.05
C LEU A 165 -6.12 -7.50 -18.02
N TRP A 166 -5.37 -7.47 -16.91
CA TRP A 166 -5.59 -8.43 -15.83
C TRP A 166 -7.01 -8.31 -15.26
N LEU A 167 -7.50 -7.10 -15.00
CA LEU A 167 -8.87 -6.87 -14.50
C LEU A 167 -9.93 -7.38 -15.47
N LYS A 168 -9.76 -7.13 -16.78
CA LYS A 168 -10.66 -7.64 -17.82
C LYS A 168 -10.71 -9.18 -17.87
N ASN A 169 -9.58 -9.84 -17.66
CA ASN A 169 -9.48 -11.30 -17.66
C ASN A 169 -9.93 -11.94 -16.33
N HIS A 170 -10.10 -11.15 -15.27
CA HIS A 170 -10.46 -11.61 -13.93
C HIS A 170 -11.63 -10.77 -13.37
N PRO A 171 -12.81 -10.80 -14.02
CA PRO A 171 -13.95 -9.93 -13.67
C PRO A 171 -14.48 -10.16 -12.25
N TRP A 172 -14.26 -11.35 -11.68
CA TRP A 172 -14.55 -11.70 -10.29
C TRP A 172 -13.91 -10.74 -9.28
N PHE A 173 -12.80 -10.08 -9.62
CA PHE A 173 -12.20 -9.09 -8.73
C PHE A 173 -13.16 -7.92 -8.46
N GLU A 174 -13.74 -7.35 -9.51
CA GLU A 174 -14.66 -6.21 -9.38
C GLU A 174 -16.08 -6.64 -8.98
N GLN A 175 -16.46 -7.89 -9.27
CA GLN A 175 -17.78 -8.43 -8.93
C GLN A 175 -17.87 -8.91 -7.48
N ASP A 176 -16.81 -9.50 -6.93
CA ASP A 176 -16.86 -10.15 -5.62
C ASP A 176 -16.02 -9.40 -4.57
N ILE A 177 -14.78 -9.03 -4.92
CA ILE A 177 -13.83 -8.48 -3.94
C ILE A 177 -14.08 -7.00 -3.69
N VAL A 178 -14.29 -6.21 -4.73
CA VAL A 178 -14.54 -4.76 -4.58
C VAL A 178 -15.79 -4.47 -3.73
N PRO A 179 -16.94 -5.15 -3.92
CA PRO A 179 -18.09 -4.97 -3.05
C PRO A 179 -17.82 -5.36 -1.58
N TYR A 180 -17.15 -6.49 -1.36
CA TYR A 180 -16.74 -6.90 -0.01
C TYR A 180 -15.81 -5.86 0.64
N LEU A 181 -14.80 -5.38 -0.11
CA LEU A 181 -13.85 -4.38 0.35
C LEU A 181 -14.58 -3.10 0.80
N ARG A 182 -15.53 -2.58 -0.01
CA ARG A 182 -16.32 -1.40 0.35
C ARG A 182 -17.14 -1.61 1.63
N GLN A 183 -17.78 -2.77 1.75
CA GLN A 183 -18.52 -3.12 2.97
C GLN A 183 -17.60 -3.14 4.19
N ARG A 184 -16.43 -3.78 4.07
CA ARG A 184 -15.44 -3.86 5.15
C ARG A 184 -14.90 -2.48 5.51
N VAL A 185 -14.56 -1.63 4.53
CA VAL A 185 -14.12 -0.25 4.75
C VAL A 185 -15.17 0.53 5.52
N LYS A 186 -16.45 0.46 5.12
CA LYS A 186 -17.55 1.12 5.83
C LYS A 186 -17.65 0.64 7.28
N GLN A 187 -17.59 -0.68 7.52
CA GLN A 187 -17.64 -1.25 8.87
C GLN A 187 -16.48 -0.78 9.76
N VAL A 188 -15.29 -0.63 9.20
CA VAL A 188 -14.11 -0.16 9.96
C VAL A 188 -14.21 1.32 10.27
N LEU A 189 -14.63 2.14 9.30
CA LEU A 189 -14.63 3.60 9.45
C LEU A 189 -15.86 4.17 10.16
N THR A 190 -16.91 3.37 10.38
CA THR A 190 -18.00 3.71 11.30
C THR A 190 -17.54 3.55 12.75
#